data_AF-A0ABD0Q913-F1
#
_entry.id   AF-A0ABD0Q913-F1
#
_cell.length_a   1.000
_cell.length_b   1.000
_cell.length_c   1.000
_cell.angle_alpha   90.00
_cell.angle_beta   90.00
_cell.angle_gamma   90.00
#
_symmetry.space_group_name_H-M   'P 1'
#
loop_
_entity.id
_entity.type
_entity.pdbx_description
1 polymer ?
#
loop_
_entity_poly.entity_id
_entity_poly.type
_entity_poly.pdbx_seq_one_letter_code
_entity_poly.pdbx_strand_id
1 'polypeptide(L)' 'LFNGLNGVKIENKGKESMLTFFNVSEEDYGNYTCVAMNTLGITNTSIILN' A
#
# COMPACT_ATOMS: atom_id res chain seq x y z
N LEU A 1 4.84 -11.67 -9.60
CA LEU A 1 5.97 -10.72 -9.63
C LEU A 1 5.74 -9.67 -8.54
N PHE A 2 6.37 -9.81 -7.39
CA PHE A 2 6.54 -8.71 -6.43
C PHE A 2 7.99 -8.80 -5.96
N ASN A 3 8.91 -8.42 -6.84
CA ASN A 3 10.27 -8.12 -6.41
C ASN A 3 10.13 -6.84 -5.59
N GLY A 4 10.21 -6.99 -4.27
CA GLY A 4 10.01 -5.91 -3.32
C GLY A 4 10.85 -4.70 -3.73
N LEU A 5 10.19 -3.55 -3.83
CA LEU A 5 10.84 -2.26 -3.76
C LEU A 5 11.68 -2.30 -2.48
N ASN A 6 13.01 -2.18 -2.60
CA ASN A 6 13.90 -2.26 -1.46
C ASN A 6 13.45 -1.23 -0.40
N GLY A 7 13.16 -1.66 0.82
CA GLY A 7 12.72 -0.76 1.89
C GLY A 7 11.20 -0.55 2.00
N VAL A 8 10.38 -1.26 1.24
CA VAL A 8 8.90 -1.23 1.36
C VAL A 8 8.36 -2.56 1.85
N LYS A 9 7.41 -2.53 2.79
CA LYS A 9 6.73 -3.72 3.33
C LYS A 9 5.22 -3.53 3.33
N ILE A 10 4.48 -4.53 2.85
CA ILE A 10 3.03 -4.60 2.95
C ILE A 10 2.66 -5.77 3.87
N GLU A 11 1.88 -5.50 4.91
CA GLU A 11 1.39 -6.50 5.86
C GLU A 11 -0.13 -6.51 5.90
N ASN A 12 -0.74 -7.67 5.74
CA ASN A 12 -2.19 -7.84 5.86
C ASN A 12 -2.52 -8.56 7.17
N LYS A 13 -3.34 -7.93 8.03
CA LYS A 13 -3.78 -8.48 9.32
C LYS A 13 -5.31 -8.39 9.40
N GLY A 14 -5.98 -9.51 9.15
CA GLY A 14 -7.45 -9.57 9.17
C GLY A 14 -8.06 -8.63 8.13
N LYS A 15 -8.72 -7.56 8.59
CA LYS A 15 -9.36 -6.54 7.73
C LYS A 15 -8.49 -5.30 7.50
N GLU A 16 -7.25 -5.32 7.98
CA GLU A 16 -6.32 -4.21 7.91
C GLU A 16 -5.14 -4.56 6.99
N SER A 17 -4.72 -3.60 6.18
CA SER A 17 -3.50 -3.68 5.37
C SER A 17 -2.61 -2.49 5.72
N MET A 18 -1.35 -2.75 6.02
CA MET A 18 -0.36 -1.76 6.42
C MET A 18 0.78 -1.72 5.41
N LEU A 19 0.96 -0.56 4.77
CA LEU A 19 2.09 -0.24 3.91
C LEU A 19 3.12 0.56 4.73
N THR A 20 4.34 0.05 4.83
CA THR A 20 5.44 0.67 5.59
C THR A 20 6.61 0.93 4.66
N PHE A 21 7.12 2.16 4.69
CA PHE A 21 8.38 2.56 4.07
C PHE A 21 9.41 2.68 5.18
N PHE A 22 10.51 1.93 5.11
CA PHE A 22 11.58 1.98 6.11
C PHE A 22 12.54 3.15 5.90
N ASN A 23 12.70 3.59 4.65
CA ASN A 23 13.48 4.77 4.29
C ASN A 23 12.87 5.37 3.02
N VAL A 24 12.17 6.49 3.16
CA VAL A 24 11.47 7.16 2.04
C VAL A 24 12.48 7.86 1.15
N SER A 25 12.39 7.65 -0.16
CA SER A 25 13.14 8.37 -1.19
C SER A 25 12.19 9.10 -2.16
N GLU A 26 12.74 9.96 -3.04
CA GLU A 26 11.92 10.65 -4.06
C GLU A 26 11.16 9.68 -4.98
N GLU A 27 11.66 8.45 -5.14
CA GLU A 27 11.01 7.41 -5.95
C GLU A 27 9.72 6.86 -5.31
N ASP A 28 9.55 7.07 -4.00
CA ASP A 28 8.38 6.67 -3.25
C ASP A 28 7.27 7.74 -3.28
N TYR A 29 7.51 8.95 -3.79
CA TYR A 29 6.45 9.95 -3.89
C TYR A 29 5.39 9.55 -4.92
N GLY A 30 4.12 9.72 -4.56
CA GLY A 30 3.04 9.33 -5.45
C GLY A 30 1.69 9.14 -4.79
N ASN A 31 0.73 8.69 -5.60
CA ASN A 31 -0.63 8.39 -5.17
C ASN A 31 -0.74 6.90 -4.81
N TYR A 32 -0.94 6.64 -3.52
CA TYR A 32 -1.11 5.30 -2.97
C TYR A 32 -2.59 5.01 -2.79
N THR A 33 -3.04 3.89 -3.34
CA THR A 33 -4.43 3.46 -3.22
C THR A 33 -4.51 2.18 -2.40
N CYS A 34 -5.21 2.24 -1.26
CA CYS A 34 -5.62 1.07 -0.50
C CYS A 34 -6.87 0.48 -1.15
N VAL A 35 -6.86 -0.84 -1.36
CA VAL A 35 -7.95 -1.59 -2.01
C VAL A 35 -8.44 -2.66 -1.06
N ALA A 36 -9.70 -2.54 -0.62
CA ALA A 36 -10.37 -3.53 0.22
C ALA A 36 -11.42 -4.29 -0.61
N MET A 37 -11.40 -5.61 -0.54
CA MET A 37 -12.31 -6.48 -1.32
C MET A 37 -12.92 -7.58 -0.46
N ASN A 38 -14.19 -7.89 -0.70
CA ASN A 38 -14.85 -9.10 -0.23
C ASN A 38 -15.69 -9.73 -1.36
N THR A 39 -16.47 -10.76 -1.06
CA THR A 39 -17.29 -11.47 -2.06
C THR A 39 -18.41 -10.62 -2.66
N LEU A 40 -18.77 -9.49 -2.05
CA LEU A 40 -19.85 -8.60 -2.49
C LEU A 40 -19.35 -7.40 -3.29
N GLY A 41 -18.08 -7.02 -3.16
CA GLY A 41 -17.54 -5.87 -3.88
C GLY A 41 -16.18 -5.38 -3.42
N ILE A 42 -15.83 -4.18 -3.91
CA ILE A 42 -14.53 -3.53 -3.74
C ILE A 42 -14.74 -2.09 -3.27
N THR A 43 -13.86 -1.59 -2.42
CA THR A 43 -13.79 -0.18 -2.01
C THR A 43 -12.34 0.28 -2.01
N ASN A 44 -12.11 1.48 -2.55
CA ASN A 44 -10.79 2.07 -2.70
C ASN A 44 -10.68 3.37 -1.90
N THR A 45 -9.50 3.65 -1.37
CA THR A 45 -9.16 4.96 -0.77
C THR A 45 -7.74 5.33 -1.18
N SER A 46 -7.57 6.56 -1.64
CA SER A 46 -6.30 7.06 -2.14
C SER A 46 -5.73 8.14 -1.23
N ILE A 47 -4.42 8.15 -1.06
CA ILE A 47 -3.64 9.14 -0.32
C ILE A 47 -2.42 9.54 -1.16
N ILE A 48 -2.02 10.80 -1.05
CA ILE A 48 -0.81 11.31 -1.71
C ILE A 48 0.31 11.36 -0.68
N LEU A 49 1.44 10.74 -1.00
CA LEU A 49 2.72 10.94 -0.32
C LEU A 49 3.52 11.97 -1.11
N ASN A 50 3.79 13.13 -0.50
CA ASN A 50 4.56 14.24 -1.07
C ASN A 50 5.95 14.34 -0.46
#